data_AF-A0AA43EAY1-F1
#
_entry.id   AF-A0AA43EAY1-F1
#
_cell.length_a   1.000
_cell.length_b   1.000
_cell.length_c   1.000
_cell.angle_alpha   90.00
_cell.angle_beta   90.00
_cell.angle_gamma   90.00
#
_symmetry.space_group_name_H-M   'P 1'
#
loop_
_entity.id
_entity.type
_entity.pdbx_description
1 polymer ?
#
loop_
_entity_poly.entity_id
_entity_poly.type
_entity_poly.pdbx_seq_one_letter_code
_entity_poly.pdbx_strand_id
1 'polypeptide(L)'
;MRYVVTGEWNKNSLLRLILFFFLVFILFFWITNWILYFQKMTLAPASVVGYLRGDPAAEFGLPPRPLGALAETSHFHLFAMGVLVMTLTHLVLFVPVSARIKGTLTLVTFLSALLNEGSNWLVRFVHPGFAVLKVACFLLLQVSLFGLLVITMIGVLRPARNGHGEGARPAAGARA
;
A
#
# COMPACT_ATOMS: atom_id res chain seq x y z
N MET A 1 21.48 16.92 11.06
CA MET A 1 20.30 16.05 11.30
C MET A 1 19.09 16.79 11.90
N ARG A 2 18.87 18.09 11.60
CA ARG A 2 17.78 18.89 12.21
C ARG A 2 16.41 18.67 11.55
N TYR A 3 16.39 18.27 10.28
CA TYR A 3 15.15 18.11 9.49
C TYR A 3 14.38 16.82 9.76
N VAL A 4 15.01 15.82 10.39
CA VAL A 4 14.36 14.55 10.77
C VAL A 4 13.52 14.73 12.04
N VAL A 5 13.86 15.71 12.87
CA VAL A 5 13.29 15.88 14.21
C VAL A 5 12.17 16.94 14.25
N THR A 6 12.17 17.93 13.35
CA THR A 6 11.25 19.10 13.45
C THR A 6 10.01 19.06 12.55
N GLY A 7 9.80 18.02 11.74
CA GLY A 7 8.63 17.95 10.86
C GLY A 7 8.60 19.06 9.79
N GLU A 8 9.76 19.64 9.44
CA GLU A 8 9.87 20.72 8.46
C GLU A 8 10.05 20.24 7.00
N TRP A 9 9.64 19.01 6.67
CA TRP A 9 9.63 18.50 5.30
C TRP A 9 8.84 19.41 4.33
N ASN A 10 7.80 20.08 4.82
CA ASN A 10 7.02 21.03 4.04
C ASN A 10 7.78 22.31 3.64
N LYS A 11 8.94 22.59 4.25
CA LYS A 11 9.78 23.74 3.89
C LYS A 11 10.88 23.38 2.88
N ASN A 12 11.15 22.09 2.68
CA ASN A 12 12.20 21.62 1.78
C ASN A 12 11.60 21.18 0.43
N SER A 13 11.69 22.06 -0.56
CA SER A 13 11.18 21.81 -1.92
C SER A 13 11.79 20.58 -2.58
N LEU A 14 13.08 20.30 -2.32
CA LEU A 14 13.77 19.14 -2.88
C LEU A 14 13.23 17.84 -2.29
N LEU A 15 13.00 17.78 -0.97
CA LEU A 15 12.40 16.61 -0.32
C LEU A 15 10.97 16.37 -0.83
N ARG A 16 10.19 17.45 -0.99
CA ARG A 16 8.83 17.36 -1.55
C ARG A 16 8.84 16.83 -2.97
N LEU A 17 9.79 17.27 -3.80
CA LEU A 17 9.95 16.79 -5.17
C LEU A 17 10.28 15.30 -5.22
N ILE A 18 11.21 14.84 -4.38
CA ILE A 18 11.58 13.42 -4.27
C ILE A 18 10.37 12.58 -3.84
N LEU A 19 9.64 13.02 -2.81
CA LEU A 19 8.44 12.33 -2.34
C LEU A 19 7.33 12.30 -3.40
N PHE A 20 7.14 13.40 -4.14
CA PHE A 20 6.18 13.47 -5.22
C PHE A 20 6.49 12.42 -6.30
N PHE A 21 7.73 12.37 -6.80
CA PHE A 21 8.11 11.38 -7.80
C PHE A 21 8.01 9.96 -7.26
N PHE A 22 8.44 9.71 -6.01
CA PHE A 22 8.24 8.42 -5.36
C PHE A 22 6.77 7.98 -5.41
N LEU A 23 5.84 8.85 -5.02
CA LEU A 23 4.40 8.53 -5.04
C LEU A 23 3.86 8.34 -6.47
N VAL A 24 4.40 9.05 -7.47
CA VAL A 24 4.07 8.81 -8.88
C VAL A 24 4.51 7.41 -9.31
N PHE A 25 5.70 6.96 -8.94
CA PHE A 25 6.14 5.58 -9.19
C PHE A 25 5.24 4.56 -8.48
N ILE A 26 4.81 4.84 -7.24
CA ILE A 26 3.85 3.97 -6.53
C ILE A 26 2.49 3.95 -7.23
N LEU A 27 2.02 5.06 -7.80
CA LEU A 27 0.78 5.10 -8.58
C LEU A 27 0.91 4.22 -9.82
N PHE A 28 2.01 4.31 -10.57
CA PHE A 28 2.25 3.44 -11.72
C PHE A 28 2.30 1.97 -11.31
N PHE A 29 2.99 1.65 -10.21
CA PHE A 29 3.01 0.30 -9.64
C PHE A 29 1.60 -0.19 -9.29
N TRP A 30 0.76 0.66 -8.70
CA TRP A 30 -0.62 0.31 -8.36
C TRP A 30 -1.46 0.03 -9.62
N ILE A 31 -1.31 0.85 -10.67
CA ILE A 31 -2.01 0.66 -11.95
C ILE A 31 -1.55 -0.63 -12.64
N THR A 32 -0.24 -0.87 -12.73
CA THR A 32 0.28 -2.07 -13.39
C THR A 32 -0.07 -3.33 -12.62
N ASN A 33 -0.22 -3.26 -11.30
CA ASN A 33 -0.71 -4.38 -10.49
C ASN A 33 -2.13 -4.80 -10.91
N TRP A 34 -3.03 -3.85 -11.16
CA TRP A 34 -4.37 -4.15 -11.69
C TRP A 34 -4.32 -4.77 -13.08
N ILE A 35 -3.51 -4.22 -13.99
CA ILE A 35 -3.35 -4.76 -15.35
C ILE A 35 -2.85 -6.21 -15.29
N LEU A 36 -1.79 -6.46 -14.51
CA LEU A 36 -1.20 -7.79 -14.36
C LEU A 36 -2.14 -8.78 -13.67
N TYR A 37 -2.97 -8.31 -12.74
CA TYR A 37 -4.02 -9.13 -12.13
C TYR A 37 -5.03 -9.57 -13.19
N PHE A 38 -5.61 -8.62 -13.93
CA PHE A 38 -6.65 -8.92 -14.93
C PHE A 38 -6.15 -9.68 -16.15
N GLN A 39 -4.86 -9.61 -16.46
CA GLN A 39 -4.24 -10.46 -17.49
C GLN A 39 -4.14 -11.94 -17.07
N LYS A 40 -4.13 -12.23 -15.76
CA LYS A 40 -3.96 -13.59 -15.23
C LYS A 40 -5.25 -14.19 -14.69
N MET A 41 -6.08 -13.36 -14.08
CA MET A 41 -7.24 -13.75 -13.29
C MET A 41 -8.33 -12.68 -13.40
N THR A 42 -9.58 -13.09 -13.22
CA THR A 42 -10.69 -12.16 -13.01
C THR A 42 -11.03 -12.07 -11.52
N LEU A 43 -11.97 -11.19 -11.15
CA LEU A 43 -12.49 -11.12 -9.78
C LEU A 43 -13.36 -12.33 -9.41
N ALA A 44 -13.64 -13.24 -10.35
CA ALA A 44 -14.38 -14.47 -10.07
C ALA A 44 -13.46 -15.48 -9.35
N PRO A 45 -13.87 -16.02 -8.18
CA PRO A 45 -13.07 -17.02 -7.47
C PRO A 45 -12.70 -18.24 -8.31
N ALA A 46 -13.57 -18.66 -9.24
CA ALA A 46 -13.30 -19.75 -10.17
C ALA A 46 -12.07 -19.48 -11.07
N SER A 47 -11.86 -18.24 -11.50
CA SER A 47 -10.70 -17.86 -12.31
C SER A 47 -9.40 -17.98 -11.50
N VAL A 48 -9.42 -17.59 -10.22
CA VAL A 48 -8.29 -17.75 -9.30
C VAL A 48 -7.97 -19.24 -9.08
N VAL A 49 -8.99 -20.09 -8.94
CA VAL A 49 -8.82 -21.53 -8.80
C VAL A 49 -8.19 -22.12 -10.05
N GLY A 50 -8.71 -21.82 -11.25
CA GLY A 50 -8.15 -22.29 -12.52
C GLY A 50 -6.70 -21.82 -12.73
N TYR A 51 -6.39 -20.56 -12.39
CA TYR A 51 -5.03 -20.04 -12.49
C TYR A 51 -4.03 -20.72 -11.55
N LEU A 52 -4.43 -21.04 -10.31
CA LEU A 52 -3.52 -21.61 -9.31
C LEU A 52 -3.45 -23.14 -9.37
N ARG A 53 -4.59 -23.82 -9.50
CA ARG A 53 -4.68 -25.29 -9.50
C ARG A 53 -4.66 -25.90 -10.89
N GLY A 54 -4.65 -25.08 -11.93
CA GLY A 54 -4.77 -25.54 -13.30
C GLY A 54 -6.22 -25.71 -13.70
N ASP A 55 -6.46 -25.71 -15.00
CA ASP A 55 -7.76 -25.93 -15.60
C ASP A 55 -7.62 -26.95 -16.74
N PRO A 56 -7.93 -28.23 -16.50
CA PRO A 56 -7.89 -29.26 -17.53
C PRO A 56 -9.01 -29.09 -18.58
N ALA A 57 -10.04 -28.29 -18.30
CA ALA A 57 -11.14 -28.02 -19.22
C ALA A 57 -10.85 -26.81 -20.15
N ALA A 58 -9.77 -26.07 -19.90
CA ALA A 58 -9.31 -25.03 -20.82
C ALA A 58 -8.81 -25.65 -22.13
N GLU A 59 -8.92 -24.90 -23.24
CA GLU A 59 -8.66 -25.36 -24.62
C GLU A 59 -7.30 -26.07 -24.82
N PHE A 60 -6.29 -25.72 -24.02
CA PHE A 60 -4.96 -26.34 -24.05
C PHE A 60 -4.55 -27.05 -22.75
N GLY A 61 -5.45 -27.16 -21.77
CA GLY A 61 -5.16 -27.68 -20.44
C GLY A 61 -4.13 -26.83 -19.69
N LEU A 62 -4.57 -26.03 -18.72
CA LEU A 62 -3.64 -25.24 -17.91
C LEU A 62 -3.05 -26.13 -16.79
N PRO A 63 -1.72 -26.33 -16.73
CA PRO A 63 -1.13 -27.06 -15.62
C PRO A 63 -1.23 -26.24 -14.33
N PRO A 64 -1.31 -26.89 -13.15
CA PRO A 64 -1.24 -26.20 -11.87
C PRO A 64 0.05 -25.41 -11.73
N ARG A 65 -0.02 -24.30 -11.00
CA ARG A 65 1.16 -23.47 -10.78
C ARG A 65 2.24 -24.24 -10.00
N PRO A 66 3.50 -24.26 -10.50
CA PRO A 66 4.59 -24.97 -9.82
C PRO A 66 4.93 -24.38 -8.45
N LEU A 67 5.39 -25.23 -7.54
CA LEU A 67 5.83 -24.84 -6.19
C LEU A 67 6.95 -23.79 -6.22
N GLY A 68 7.98 -24.00 -7.05
CA GLY A 68 9.10 -23.07 -7.18
C GLY A 68 8.64 -21.66 -7.58
N ALA A 69 7.79 -21.56 -8.60
CA ALA A 69 7.23 -20.29 -9.05
C ALA A 69 6.38 -19.58 -7.97
N LEU A 70 5.64 -20.33 -7.16
CA LEU A 70 4.89 -19.78 -6.01
C LEU A 70 5.82 -19.30 -4.90
N ALA A 71 6.86 -20.06 -4.58
CA ALA A 71 7.87 -19.70 -3.58
C ALA A 71 8.65 -18.45 -3.99
N GLU A 72 9.12 -18.38 -5.24
CA GLU A 72 9.81 -17.22 -5.79
C GLU A 72 8.93 -15.97 -5.72
N THR A 73 7.69 -16.07 -6.24
CA THR A 73 6.74 -14.95 -6.19
C THR A 73 6.53 -14.49 -4.75
N SER A 74 6.30 -15.42 -3.82
CA SER A 74 6.06 -15.10 -2.40
C SER A 74 7.28 -14.45 -1.76
N HIS A 75 8.49 -14.95 -2.02
CA HIS A 75 9.72 -14.41 -1.46
C HIS A 75 9.90 -12.93 -1.86
N PHE A 76 9.78 -12.64 -3.16
CA PHE A 76 9.89 -11.27 -3.67
C PHE A 76 8.73 -10.38 -3.20
N HIS A 77 7.49 -10.88 -3.23
CA HIS A 77 6.33 -10.10 -2.80
C HIS A 77 6.35 -9.78 -1.31
N LEU A 78 6.72 -10.72 -0.44
CA LEU A 78 6.77 -10.47 1.00
C LEU A 78 7.79 -9.38 1.34
N PHE A 79 8.97 -9.43 0.71
CA PHE A 79 9.97 -8.39 0.88
C PHE A 79 9.51 -7.03 0.31
N ALA A 80 9.06 -7.01 -0.95
CA ALA A 80 8.63 -5.78 -1.62
C ALA A 80 7.43 -5.12 -0.92
N MET A 81 6.42 -5.91 -0.53
CA MET A 81 5.26 -5.41 0.21
C MET A 81 5.66 -4.93 1.61
N GLY A 82 6.58 -5.62 2.28
CA GLY A 82 7.12 -5.17 3.57
C GLY A 82 7.71 -3.76 3.47
N VAL A 83 8.56 -3.51 2.48
CA VAL A 83 9.17 -2.19 2.25
C VAL A 83 8.13 -1.16 1.80
N LEU A 84 7.27 -1.50 0.84
CA LEU A 84 6.26 -0.59 0.29
C LEU A 84 5.27 -0.13 1.35
N VAL A 85 4.66 -1.07 2.08
CA VAL A 85 3.65 -0.78 3.09
C VAL A 85 4.28 -0.04 4.27
N MET A 86 5.47 -0.45 4.72
CA MET A 86 6.21 0.28 5.75
C MET A 86 6.47 1.73 5.32
N THR A 87 6.95 1.95 4.09
CA THR A 87 7.25 3.29 3.59
C THR A 87 6.00 4.17 3.52
N LEU A 88 4.90 3.69 2.92
CA LEU A 88 3.67 4.48 2.82
C LEU A 88 3.04 4.77 4.19
N THR A 89 2.98 3.77 5.06
CA THR A 89 2.42 3.95 6.41
C THR A 89 3.28 4.88 7.27
N HIS A 90 4.60 4.83 7.12
CA HIS A 90 5.52 5.78 7.74
C HIS A 90 5.27 7.21 7.26
N LEU A 91 5.15 7.43 5.94
CA LEU A 91 4.89 8.76 5.38
C LEU A 91 3.55 9.34 5.88
N VAL A 92 2.52 8.49 6.02
CA VAL A 92 1.21 8.90 6.55
C VAL A 92 1.29 9.41 8.00
N LEU A 93 2.30 9.02 8.79
CA LEU A 93 2.47 9.55 10.15
C LEU A 93 2.65 11.07 10.17
N PHE A 94 3.27 11.63 9.14
CA PHE A 94 3.54 13.07 9.02
C PHE A 94 2.38 13.88 8.43
N VAL A 95 1.33 13.22 7.94
CA VAL A 95 0.14 13.89 7.40
C VAL A 95 -0.82 14.22 8.55
N PRO A 96 -1.48 15.40 8.58
CA PRO A 96 -2.40 15.80 9.65
C PRO A 96 -3.76 15.07 9.56
N VAL A 97 -3.74 13.75 9.69
CA VAL A 97 -4.91 12.86 9.74
C VAL A 97 -5.08 12.29 11.15
N SER A 98 -6.30 11.90 11.51
CA SER A 98 -6.56 11.32 12.83
C SER A 98 -5.75 10.04 13.07
N ALA A 99 -5.31 9.82 14.31
CA ALA A 99 -4.53 8.64 14.68
C ALA A 99 -5.26 7.32 14.41
N ARG A 100 -6.60 7.31 14.53
CA ARG A 100 -7.43 6.14 14.21
C ARG A 100 -7.33 5.73 12.74
N ILE A 101 -7.44 6.68 11.81
CA ILE A 101 -7.32 6.41 10.37
C ILE A 101 -5.93 5.86 10.05
N LYS A 102 -4.87 6.47 10.61
CA LYS A 102 -3.49 6.01 10.44
C LYS A 102 -3.33 4.57 10.91
N GLY A 103 -3.77 4.27 12.13
CA GLY A 103 -3.68 2.92 12.71
C GLY A 103 -4.46 1.88 11.92
N THR A 104 -5.71 2.18 11.55
CA THR A 104 -6.55 1.27 10.78
C THR A 104 -5.97 1.00 9.40
N LEU A 105 -5.54 2.03 8.66
CA LEU A 105 -4.94 1.82 7.32
C LEU A 105 -3.64 1.03 7.40
N THR A 106 -2.79 1.29 8.40
CA THR A 106 -1.56 0.51 8.61
C THR A 106 -1.89 -0.96 8.84
N LEU A 107 -2.76 -1.26 9.81
CA LEU A 107 -3.10 -2.63 10.16
C LEU A 107 -3.77 -3.37 8.99
N VAL A 108 -4.77 -2.74 8.36
CA VAL A 108 -5.51 -3.32 7.23
C VAL A 108 -4.58 -3.59 6.05
N THR A 109 -3.65 -2.68 5.74
CA THR A 109 -2.73 -2.86 4.60
C THR A 109 -1.73 -3.99 4.87
N PHE A 110 -1.17 -4.07 6.07
CA PHE A 110 -0.25 -5.17 6.42
C PHE A 110 -0.95 -6.54 6.42
N LEU A 111 -2.11 -6.64 7.06
CA LEU A 111 -2.86 -7.89 7.13
C LEU A 111 -3.35 -8.33 5.75
N SER A 112 -3.89 -7.39 4.95
CA SER A 112 -4.33 -7.71 3.59
C SER A 112 -3.17 -8.12 2.69
N ALA A 113 -2.00 -7.49 2.79
CA ALA A 113 -0.81 -7.89 2.03
C ALA A 113 -0.36 -9.32 2.38
N LEU A 114 -0.28 -9.63 3.68
CA LEU A 114 0.14 -10.95 4.14
C LEU A 114 -0.87 -12.04 3.74
N LEU A 115 -2.17 -11.80 3.94
CA LEU A 115 -3.22 -12.74 3.57
C LEU A 115 -3.38 -12.87 2.04
N ASN A 116 -3.11 -11.81 1.28
CA ASN A 116 -3.12 -11.87 -0.19
C ASN A 116 -2.05 -12.81 -0.73
N GLU A 117 -0.87 -12.88 -0.12
CA GLU A 117 0.14 -13.87 -0.48
C GLU A 117 -0.14 -15.25 0.11
N GLY A 118 -0.53 -15.32 1.39
CA GLY A 118 -0.87 -16.59 2.04
C GLY A 118 -2.02 -17.33 1.35
N SER A 119 -3.00 -16.61 0.82
CA SER A 119 -4.13 -17.20 0.10
C SER A 119 -3.73 -17.90 -1.20
N ASN A 120 -2.63 -17.52 -1.86
CA ASN A 120 -2.12 -18.27 -3.02
C ASN A 120 -1.77 -19.72 -2.63
N TRP A 121 -1.15 -19.89 -1.46
CA TRP A 121 -0.80 -21.20 -0.90
C TRP A 121 -2.04 -21.98 -0.45
N LEU A 122 -2.97 -21.31 0.24
CA LEU A 122 -4.21 -21.93 0.71
C LEU A 122 -5.06 -22.47 -0.45
N VAL A 123 -5.21 -21.71 -1.54
CA VAL A 123 -5.95 -22.16 -2.73
C VAL A 123 -5.26 -23.36 -3.39
N ARG A 124 -3.93 -23.32 -3.49
CA ARG A 124 -3.16 -24.35 -4.17
C ARG A 124 -3.09 -25.68 -3.40
N PHE A 125 -2.92 -25.62 -2.08
CA PHE A 125 -2.58 -26.79 -1.26
C PHE A 125 -3.65 -27.19 -0.24
N VAL A 126 -4.53 -26.28 0.18
CA VAL A 126 -5.54 -26.57 1.22
C VAL A 126 -6.91 -26.78 0.59
N HIS A 127 -7.52 -25.74 0.02
CA HIS A 127 -8.88 -25.84 -0.52
C HIS A 127 -9.19 -24.74 -1.55
N PRO A 128 -9.86 -25.03 -2.68
CA PRO A 128 -10.20 -24.02 -3.70
C PRO A 128 -11.11 -22.90 -3.16
N GLY A 129 -11.90 -23.17 -2.11
CA GLY A 129 -12.75 -22.16 -1.47
C GLY A 129 -12.01 -20.94 -0.91
N PHE A 130 -10.71 -21.06 -0.63
CA PHE A 130 -9.88 -19.90 -0.25
C PHE A 130 -9.68 -18.88 -1.37
N ALA A 131 -10.18 -19.13 -2.58
CA ALA A 131 -10.14 -18.17 -3.67
C ALA A 131 -10.99 -16.92 -3.37
N VAL A 132 -12.05 -17.05 -2.57
CA VAL A 132 -12.82 -15.91 -2.08
C VAL A 132 -11.96 -15.02 -1.18
N LEU A 133 -11.20 -15.64 -0.27
CA LEU A 133 -10.24 -14.93 0.59
C LEU A 133 -9.18 -14.21 -0.25
N LYS A 134 -8.66 -14.85 -1.31
CA LYS A 134 -7.70 -14.23 -2.23
C LYS A 134 -8.25 -12.96 -2.88
N VAL A 135 -9.46 -13.00 -3.42
CA VAL A 135 -10.10 -11.84 -4.06
C VAL A 135 -10.39 -10.75 -3.03
N ALA A 136 -10.93 -11.12 -1.86
CA ALA A 136 -11.24 -10.16 -0.79
C ALA A 136 -9.98 -9.45 -0.28
N CYS A 137 -8.90 -10.19 -0.01
CA CYS A 137 -7.63 -9.62 0.44
C CYS A 137 -6.97 -8.77 -0.65
N PHE A 138 -7.05 -9.18 -1.92
CA PHE A 138 -6.57 -8.36 -3.03
C PHE A 138 -7.29 -7.01 -3.08
N LEU A 139 -8.63 -7.00 -3.08
CA LEU A 139 -9.42 -5.77 -3.12
C LEU A 139 -9.17 -4.89 -1.89
N LEU A 140 -9.13 -5.49 -0.70
CA LEU A 140 -8.84 -4.77 0.54
C LEU A 140 -7.46 -4.12 0.50
N LEU A 141 -6.45 -4.84 0.00
CA LEU A 141 -5.09 -4.34 -0.19
C LEU A 141 -5.06 -3.20 -1.21
N GLN A 142 -5.72 -3.34 -2.35
CA GLN A 142 -5.74 -2.28 -3.37
C GLN A 142 -6.38 -1.00 -2.85
N VAL A 143 -7.51 -1.11 -2.14
CA VAL A 143 -8.22 0.04 -1.56
C VAL A 143 -7.39 0.69 -0.47
N SER A 144 -6.79 -0.09 0.43
CA SER A 144 -6.01 0.47 1.54
C SER A 144 -4.70 1.10 1.05
N LEU A 145 -4.00 0.48 0.08
CA LEU A 145 -2.83 1.07 -0.58
C LEU A 145 -3.19 2.36 -1.31
N PHE A 146 -4.30 2.37 -2.06
CA PHE A 146 -4.75 3.58 -2.74
C PHE A 146 -5.10 4.69 -1.74
N GLY A 147 -5.74 4.35 -0.62
CA GLY A 147 -6.01 5.28 0.47
C GLY A 147 -4.73 5.89 1.05
N LEU A 148 -3.73 5.07 1.37
CA LEU A 148 -2.41 5.55 1.83
C LEU A 148 -1.74 6.45 0.78
N LEU A 149 -1.77 6.06 -0.49
CA LEU A 149 -1.21 6.82 -1.60
C LEU A 149 -1.88 8.21 -1.72
N VAL A 150 -3.22 8.26 -1.75
CA VAL A 150 -3.98 9.51 -1.90
C VAL A 150 -3.77 10.42 -0.69
N ILE A 151 -3.85 9.89 0.52
CA ILE A 151 -3.63 10.68 1.75
C ILE A 151 -2.22 11.28 1.75
N THR A 152 -1.22 10.48 1.40
CA THR A 152 0.18 10.94 1.35
C THR A 152 0.39 11.96 0.24
N MET A 153 -0.18 11.72 -0.95
CA MET A 153 -0.12 12.65 -2.08
C MET A 153 -0.74 14.00 -1.72
N ILE A 154 -1.93 14.01 -1.10
CA ILE A 154 -2.55 15.24 -0.62
C ILE A 154 -1.66 15.95 0.41
N GLY A 155 -1.06 15.20 1.33
CA GLY A 155 -0.13 15.74 2.33
C GLY A 155 1.11 16.40 1.72
N VAL A 156 1.65 15.82 0.64
CA VAL A 156 2.78 16.37 -0.12
C VAL A 156 2.37 17.62 -0.91
N LEU A 157 1.18 17.62 -1.51
CA LEU A 157 0.70 18.70 -2.38
C LEU A 157 0.14 19.90 -1.62
N ARG A 158 -0.37 19.73 -0.39
CA ARG A 158 -0.89 20.83 0.44
C ARG A 158 0.19 21.35 1.38
N PRO A 159 0.77 22.54 1.14
CA PRO A 159 1.64 23.17 2.12
C PRO A 159 0.82 23.42 3.39
N ALA A 160 1.28 22.94 4.55
CA ALA A 160 0.64 23.27 5.82
C ALA A 160 0.56 24.81 5.97
N ARG A 161 -0.65 25.38 6.10
CA ARG A 161 -0.80 26.74 6.64
C ARG A 161 -0.38 26.68 8.10
N ASN A 162 0.62 27.48 8.46
CA ASN A 162 1.28 27.48 9.77
C ASN A 162 0.27 27.61 10.92
N GLY A 163 0.22 26.61 11.82
CA GLY A 163 -0.41 26.71 13.15
C GLY A 163 0.50 27.33 14.21
N HIS A 164 1.57 28.04 13.82
CA HIS A 164 2.50 28.72 14.74
C HIS A 164 2.49 30.26 14.56
N GLY A 165 1.36 30.82 14.10
CA GLY A 165 1.16 32.27 14.00
C GLY A 165 0.62 32.94 15.27
N GLU A 166 0.14 32.20 16.27
CA GLU A 166 -0.53 32.79 17.45
C GLU A 166 0.33 32.86 18.72
N GLY A 167 1.64 32.59 18.63
CA GLY A 167 2.55 32.69 19.78
C GLY A 167 3.29 34.02 19.91
N ALA A 168 3.30 34.85 18.86
CA ALA A 168 4.03 36.12 18.85
C ALA A 168 3.09 37.31 19.15
N ARG A 169 2.47 37.33 20.33
CA ARG A 169 2.13 38.61 20.94
C ARG A 169 3.42 39.15 21.57
N PRO A 170 4.01 40.25 21.09
CA PRO A 170 5.05 40.92 21.86
C PRO A 170 4.42 41.32 23.19
N ALA A 171 5.05 40.91 24.30
CA ALA A 171 4.75 41.43 25.61
C ALA A 171 5.05 42.93 25.58
N ALA A 172 4.01 43.71 25.32
CA ALA A 172 4.06 45.16 25.42
C ALA A 172 4.23 45.51 26.90
N GLY A 173 5.38 46.10 27.21
CA GLY A 173 5.55 47.12 28.24
C GLY A 173 5.05 46.82 29.65
N ALA A 174 5.98 46.48 30.55
CA ALA A 174 5.92 46.93 31.92
C ALA A 174 7.34 47.35 32.37
N ARG A 175 7.72 48.57 31.98
CA ARG A 175 8.66 49.39 32.74
C ARG A 175 7.83 50.48 33.42
N ALA A 176 7.70 50.39 34.73
CA ALA A 176 7.60 51.50 35.70
C ALA A 176 7.68 50.87 37.10
#